data_AF-A0A950TFT5-F1
#
_entry.id   AF-A0A950TFT5-F1
#
_cell.length_a   1.000
_cell.length_b   1.000
_cell.length_c   1.000
_cell.angle_alpha   90.00
_cell.angle_beta   90.00
_cell.angle_gamma   90.00
#
_symmetry.space_group_name_H-M   'P 1'
#
loop_
_entity.id
_entity.type
_entity.pdbx_description
1 polymer ?
#
loop_
_entity_poly.entity_id
_entity_poly.type
_entity_poly.pdbx_seq_one_letter_code
_entity_poly.pdbx_strand_id
1 'polypeptide(L)'
;MLDEIAATTGYARRYAMWLLNHAAVEQHSPGPRRQRRYGPEVQHALFLVWHAANRICSKRLIPFLPTLLESLERHRHLQLSEVCRSQLLSMSAATADRLPRSIRMQGKSTTRHGTLLKQQTPIRTFEEWN
;
A
#
# COMPACT_ATOMS: atom_id res chain seq x y z
N MET A 1 -30.14 3.92 39.67
CA MET A 1 -28.89 3.54 38.95
C MET A 1 -27.84 4.64 38.90
N LEU A 2 -27.92 5.71 38.09
CA LEU A 2 -26.84 6.74 38.06
C LEU A 2 -26.73 7.56 39.36
N ASP A 3 -27.86 7.90 39.99
CA ASP A 3 -27.87 8.66 41.26
C ASP A 3 -27.38 7.81 42.44
N GLU A 4 -27.63 6.50 42.44
CA GLU A 4 -27.07 5.58 43.43
C GLU A 4 -25.55 5.46 43.30
N ILE A 5 -25.03 5.41 42.07
CA ILE A 5 -23.58 5.36 41.85
C ILE A 5 -22.93 6.66 42.31
N ALA A 6 -23.53 7.81 41.99
CA ALA A 6 -23.06 9.11 42.46
C ALA A 6 -23.09 9.21 44.00
N ALA A 7 -24.16 8.72 44.64
CA ALA A 7 -24.29 8.71 46.10
C ALA A 7 -23.31 7.75 46.79
N THR A 8 -22.99 6.61 46.17
CA THR A 8 -22.13 5.58 46.75
C THR A 8 -20.63 5.88 46.53
N THR A 9 -20.27 6.50 45.40
CA THR A 9 -18.87 6.80 45.03
C THR A 9 -18.46 8.25 45.31
N GLY A 10 -19.42 9.14 45.56
CA GLY A 10 -19.18 10.58 45.69
C GLY A 10 -18.86 11.28 44.37
N TYR A 11 -18.92 10.57 43.22
CA TYR A 11 -18.65 11.18 41.94
C TYR A 11 -19.81 12.07 41.47
N ALA A 12 -19.45 13.21 40.87
CA ALA A 12 -20.42 14.03 40.18
C ALA A 12 -21.10 13.21 39.06
N ARG A 13 -22.43 13.28 38.95
CA ARG A 13 -23.24 12.52 38.00
C ARG A 13 -22.66 12.52 36.57
N ARG A 14 -22.15 13.67 36.12
CA ARG A 14 -21.52 13.83 34.80
C ARG A 14 -20.25 13.01 34.64
N TYR A 15 -19.44 12.90 35.70
CA TYR A 15 -18.22 12.11 35.73
C TYR A 15 -18.54 10.61 35.82
N ALA A 16 -19.51 10.20 36.64
CA ALA A 16 -19.96 8.79 36.71
C ALA A 16 -20.51 8.30 35.35
N MET A 17 -21.29 9.14 34.67
CA MET A 17 -21.82 8.86 33.34
C MET A 17 -20.72 8.80 32.28
N TRP A 18 -19.72 9.70 32.35
CA TRP A 18 -18.55 9.62 31.48
C TRP A 18 -17.76 8.33 31.73
N LEU A 19 -17.48 8.00 32.99
CA LEU A 19 -16.72 6.82 33.38
C LEU A 19 -17.40 5.54 32.89
N LEU A 20 -18.71 5.37 33.10
CA LEU A 20 -19.42 4.18 32.64
C LEU A 20 -19.42 4.03 31.11
N ASN A 21 -19.50 5.14 30.38
CA ASN A 21 -19.49 5.13 28.91
C ASN A 21 -18.08 4.93 28.32
N HIS A 22 -17.02 5.14 29.09
CA HIS A 22 -15.63 5.11 28.58
C HIS A 22 -14.73 4.10 29.32
N ALA A 23 -15.18 3.49 30.42
CA ALA A 23 -14.41 2.51 31.20
C ALA A 23 -14.25 1.16 30.50
N ALA A 24 -15.07 0.88 29.47
CA ALA A 24 -15.01 -0.35 28.70
C ALA A 24 -14.81 -0.03 27.20
N VAL A 25 -13.69 0.62 26.86
CA VAL A 25 -13.12 0.35 25.54
C VAL A 25 -12.44 -1.00 25.69
N GLU A 26 -13.18 -2.09 25.46
CA GLU A 26 -12.57 -3.39 25.27
C GLU A 26 -11.56 -3.23 24.14
N GLN A 27 -10.28 -3.26 24.51
CA GLN A 27 -9.19 -3.33 23.56
C GLN A 27 -9.37 -4.65 22.84
N HIS A 28 -10.06 -4.61 21.70
CA HIS A 28 -10.12 -5.73 20.79
C HIS A 28 -8.69 -6.00 20.40
N SER A 29 -8.10 -7.05 21.01
CA SER A 29 -6.80 -7.53 20.61
C SER A 29 -6.90 -7.80 19.11
N PRO A 30 -6.03 -7.20 18.29
CA PRO A 30 -6.09 -7.42 16.85
C PRO A 30 -6.07 -8.93 16.63
N GLY A 31 -7.12 -9.44 15.98
CA GLY A 31 -7.27 -10.87 15.74
C GLY A 31 -6.03 -11.48 15.09
N PRO A 32 -5.89 -12.81 15.11
CA PRO A 32 -4.70 -13.50 14.62
C PRO A 32 -4.32 -12.98 13.23
N ARG A 33 -3.11 -12.41 13.14
CA ARG A 33 -2.59 -11.90 11.88
C ARG A 33 -2.51 -13.06 10.91
N ARG A 34 -3.29 -12.99 9.82
CA ARG A 34 -3.30 -13.99 8.76
C ARG A 34 -1.86 -14.28 8.33
N GLN A 35 -1.48 -15.56 8.36
CA GLN A 35 -0.13 -15.98 7.97
C GLN A 35 0.21 -15.43 6.58
N ARG A 36 1.41 -14.87 6.43
CA ARG A 36 1.85 -14.29 5.17
C ARG A 36 2.07 -15.42 4.17
N ARG A 37 1.15 -15.57 3.21
CA ARG A 37 1.22 -16.57 2.13
C ARG A 37 2.45 -16.40 1.23
N TYR A 38 3.02 -15.20 1.15
CA TYR A 38 4.18 -14.87 0.33
C TYR A 38 5.34 -14.45 1.24
N GLY A 39 6.41 -15.24 1.20
CA GLY A 39 7.63 -15.00 1.96
C GLY A 39 8.44 -13.80 1.44
N PRO A 40 9.54 -13.44 2.13
CA PRO A 40 10.41 -12.31 1.74
C PRO A 40 11.08 -12.54 0.39
N GLU A 41 11.42 -13.78 0.05
CA GLU A 41 12.01 -14.15 -1.25
C GLU A 41 11.08 -13.81 -2.42
N VAL A 42 9.80 -14.16 -2.31
CA VAL A 42 8.79 -13.84 -3.33
C VAL A 42 8.59 -12.34 -3.47
N GLN A 43 8.60 -11.61 -2.34
CA GLN A 43 8.48 -10.15 -2.35
C GLN A 43 9.68 -9.50 -3.07
N HIS A 44 10.88 -10.00 -2.81
CA HIS A 44 12.10 -9.50 -3.45
C HIS A 44 12.12 -9.82 -4.95
N ALA A 45 11.78 -11.05 -5.33
CA ALA A 45 11.65 -11.46 -6.72
C ALA A 45 10.62 -10.60 -7.47
N LEU A 46 9.43 -10.41 -6.88
CA LEU A 46 8.39 -9.57 -7.45
C LEU A 46 8.86 -8.13 -7.64
N PHE A 47 9.61 -7.59 -6.67
CA PHE A 47 10.16 -6.24 -6.76
C PHE A 47 11.15 -6.10 -7.93
N LEU A 48 12.06 -7.06 -8.12
CA LEU A 48 13.02 -7.05 -9.23
C LEU A 48 12.32 -7.13 -10.59
N VAL A 49 11.37 -8.04 -10.73
CA VAL A 49 10.52 -8.19 -11.93
C VAL A 49 9.78 -6.89 -12.24
N TRP A 50 9.15 -6.29 -11.22
CA TRP A 50 8.41 -5.05 -11.36
C TRP A 50 9.31 -3.86 -11.73
N HIS A 51 10.52 -3.80 -11.16
CA HIS A 51 11.49 -2.78 -11.47
C HIS A 51 12.03 -2.92 -12.91
N ALA A 52 12.35 -4.14 -13.34
CA ALA A 52 12.75 -4.45 -14.72
C ALA A 52 11.66 -4.09 -15.73
N ALA A 53 10.39 -4.23 -15.35
CA ALA A 53 9.24 -3.82 -16.16
C ALA A 53 8.90 -2.32 -16.03
N ASN A 54 9.84 -1.45 -15.64
CA ASN A 54 9.63 -0.01 -15.48
C ASN A 54 8.47 0.39 -14.55
N ARG A 55 8.19 -0.45 -13.54
CA ARG A 55 7.14 -0.21 -12.54
C ARG A 55 5.71 -0.09 -13.12
N ILE A 56 5.40 -0.82 -14.19
CA ILE A 56 4.02 -0.89 -14.73
C ILE A 56 3.00 -1.37 -13.70
N CYS A 57 1.72 -1.05 -13.90
CA CYS A 57 0.67 -1.49 -12.99
C CYS A 57 0.55 -3.02 -12.96
N SER A 58 0.25 -3.57 -11.77
CA SER A 58 0.20 -5.02 -11.52
C SER A 58 -0.78 -5.76 -12.44
N LYS A 59 -1.87 -5.10 -12.85
CA LYS A 59 -2.85 -5.65 -13.79
C LYS A 59 -2.28 -5.90 -15.19
N ARG A 60 -1.31 -5.07 -15.62
CA ARG A 60 -0.57 -5.26 -16.86
C ARG A 60 0.61 -6.21 -16.65
N LEU A 61 1.26 -6.15 -15.49
CA LEU A 61 2.41 -7.02 -15.18
C LEU A 61 2.05 -8.51 -15.20
N ILE A 62 0.94 -8.90 -14.55
CA ILE A 62 0.59 -10.31 -14.32
C ILE A 62 0.50 -11.13 -15.61
N PRO A 63 -0.20 -10.70 -16.68
CA PRO A 63 -0.22 -11.42 -17.95
C PRO A 63 1.15 -11.57 -18.62
N PHE A 64 2.03 -10.58 -18.48
CA PHE A 64 3.38 -10.60 -19.08
C PHE A 64 4.43 -11.28 -18.19
N LEU A 65 4.05 -11.64 -16.97
CA LEU A 65 4.96 -12.18 -15.95
C LEU A 65 5.67 -13.47 -16.41
N PRO A 66 5.01 -14.45 -17.06
CA PRO A 66 5.70 -15.65 -17.53
C PRO A 66 6.85 -15.36 -18.52
N THR A 67 6.57 -14.54 -19.54
CA THR A 67 7.56 -14.17 -20.56
C THR A 67 8.71 -13.34 -19.99
N LEU A 68 8.39 -12.45 -19.05
CA LEU A 68 9.39 -11.62 -18.38
C LEU A 68 10.31 -12.46 -17.49
N LEU A 69 9.75 -13.41 -16.73
CA LEU A 69 10.53 -14.33 -15.90
C LEU A 69 11.50 -15.16 -16.73
N GLU A 70 11.03 -15.74 -17.83
CA GLU A 70 11.86 -16.54 -18.73
C GLU A 70 13.03 -15.74 -19.30
N SER A 71 12.77 -14.48 -19.68
CA SER A 71 13.80 -13.58 -20.19
C SER A 71 14.82 -13.21 -19.10
N LEU A 72 14.37 -12.92 -17.88
CA LEU A 72 15.23 -12.58 -16.75
C LEU A 72 16.12 -13.76 -16.30
N GLU A 73 15.59 -14.98 -16.32
CA GLU A 73 16.33 -16.20 -16.05
C GLU A 73 17.37 -16.47 -17.15
N ARG A 74 16.99 -16.33 -18.42
CA ARG A 74 17.89 -16.49 -19.57
C ARG A 74 19.10 -15.56 -19.49
N HIS A 75 18.90 -14.32 -19.05
CA HIS A 75 19.96 -13.34 -18.88
C HIS A 75 20.66 -13.41 -17.52
N ARG A 76 20.33 -14.40 -16.67
CA ARG A 76 20.88 -14.57 -15.30
C ARG A 76 20.69 -13.35 -14.39
N HIS A 77 19.70 -12.51 -14.68
CA HIS A 77 19.34 -11.37 -13.83
C HIS A 77 18.49 -11.78 -12.62
N LEU A 78 17.91 -12.99 -12.66
CA LEU A 78 17.09 -13.53 -11.60
C LEU A 78 17.32 -15.04 -11.49
N GLN A 79 17.48 -15.54 -10.27
CA GLN A 79 17.49 -16.97 -9.95
C GLN A 79 16.35 -17.21 -8.97
N LEU A 80 15.35 -17.99 -9.38
CA LEU A 80 14.19 -18.32 -8.57
C LEU A 80 14.16 -19.80 -8.26
N SER A 81 13.72 -20.15 -7.05
CA SER A 81 13.29 -21.51 -6.76
C SER A 81 11.96 -21.81 -7.47
N GLU A 82 11.73 -23.07 -7.80
CA GLU A 82 10.48 -23.52 -8.44
C GLU A 82 9.23 -23.14 -7.61
N VAL A 83 9.38 -23.16 -6.28
CA VAL A 83 8.35 -22.73 -5.33
C VAL A 83 8.07 -21.23 -5.47
N CYS A 84 9.11 -20.39 -5.59
CA CYS A 84 8.92 -18.96 -5.83
C CYS A 84 8.29 -18.69 -7.20
N ARG A 85 8.73 -19.39 -8.25
CA ARG A 85 8.18 -19.25 -9.61
C ARG A 85 6.68 -19.54 -9.66
N SER A 86 6.27 -20.68 -9.11
CA SER A 86 4.85 -21.07 -9.03
C SER A 86 4.02 -20.10 -8.17
N GLN A 87 4.57 -19.59 -7.06
CA GLN A 87 3.91 -18.58 -6.24
C GLN A 87 3.74 -17.25 -6.98
N LEU A 88 4.72 -16.83 -7.79
CA LEU A 88 4.63 -15.62 -8.61
C LEU A 88 3.59 -15.76 -9.73
N LEU A 89 3.56 -16.92 -10.41
CA LEU A 89 2.63 -17.19 -11.50
C LEU A 89 1.17 -17.36 -11.02
N SER A 90 0.97 -17.90 -9.82
CA SER A 90 -0.36 -18.03 -9.21
C SER A 90 -0.88 -16.75 -8.52
N MET A 91 -0.05 -15.71 -8.45
CA MET A 91 -0.38 -14.48 -7.73
C MET A 91 -1.46 -13.68 -8.45
N SER A 92 -2.39 -13.09 -7.70
CA SER A 92 -3.38 -12.17 -8.27
C SER A 92 -2.79 -10.75 -8.43
N ALA A 93 -3.30 -9.99 -9.41
CA ALA A 93 -2.89 -8.59 -9.63
C ALA A 93 -3.10 -7.71 -8.39
N ALA A 94 -4.18 -7.95 -7.63
CA ALA A 94 -4.45 -7.21 -6.40
C ALA A 94 -3.44 -7.51 -5.29
N THR A 95 -2.92 -8.74 -5.23
CA THR A 95 -1.88 -9.13 -4.28
C THR A 95 -0.54 -8.54 -4.69
N ALA A 96 -0.18 -8.64 -5.97
CA ALA A 96 1.04 -8.06 -6.53
C ALA A 96 1.10 -6.54 -6.35
N ASP A 97 -0.04 -5.84 -6.32
CA ASP A 97 -0.07 -4.39 -6.08
C ASP A 97 0.16 -4.00 -4.61
N ARG A 98 -0.28 -4.86 -3.68
CA ARG A 98 -0.18 -4.61 -2.23
C ARG A 98 1.18 -5.01 -1.65
N LEU A 99 1.83 -6.03 -2.21
CA LEU A 99 3.13 -6.53 -1.75
C LEU A 99 4.25 -5.47 -1.76
N PRO A 100 4.49 -4.74 -2.87
CA PRO A 100 5.57 -3.75 -2.94
C PRO A 100 5.22 -2.42 -2.26
N ARG A 101 4.07 -2.31 -1.58
CA ARG A 101 3.58 -1.04 -1.03
C ARG A 101 4.49 -0.45 0.05
N SER A 102 5.28 -1.29 0.75
CA SER A 102 6.33 -0.84 1.68
C SER A 102 7.59 -0.29 0.99
N ILE A 103 7.83 -0.66 -0.26
CA ILE A 103 9.02 -0.29 -1.04
C ILE A 103 8.69 0.81 -2.08
N ARG A 104 7.42 1.19 -2.22
CA ARG A 104 7.02 2.33 -3.05
C ARG A 104 7.64 3.60 -2.47
N MET A 105 8.75 4.04 -3.07
CA MET A 105 9.19 5.42 -2.94
C MET A 105 7.99 6.31 -3.28
N GLN A 106 7.59 7.18 -2.34
CA GLN A 106 6.60 8.20 -2.63
C GLN A 106 7.06 8.94 -3.88
N GLY A 107 6.20 9.00 -4.89
CA GLY A 107 6.49 9.74 -6.11
C GLY A 107 6.79 11.17 -5.71
N LYS A 108 8.06 11.58 -5.81
CA LYS A 108 8.43 12.99 -5.74
C LYS A 108 7.89 13.59 -7.02
N SER A 109 6.69 14.19 -6.94
CA SER A 109 6.19 15.01 -8.04
C SER A 109 7.25 16.06 -8.32
N THR A 110 7.84 16.04 -9.52
CA THR A 110 8.83 17.03 -9.95
C THR A 110 8.22 18.43 -10.02
N THR A 111 6.88 18.49 -10.13
CA THR A 111 6.10 19.72 -10.09
C THR A 111 5.34 19.79 -8.77
N ARG A 112 5.60 20.85 -7.99
CA ARG A 112 4.77 21.22 -6.85
C ARG A 112 3.53 21.93 -7.41
N HIS A 113 2.33 21.55 -6.98
CA HIS A 113 1.12 22.29 -7.36
C HIS A 113 1.24 23.72 -6.81
N GLY A 114 1.50 24.68 -7.70
CA GLY A 114 1.56 26.10 -7.41
C GLY A 114 0.96 26.87 -8.57
N THR A 115 0.20 27.92 -8.26
CA THR A 115 -0.43 28.81 -9.25
C THR A 115 0.59 29.58 -10.10
N LEU A 116 1.81 29.73 -9.60
CA LEU A 116 2.86 30.59 -10.14
C LEU A 116 3.35 30.17 -11.54
N LEU A 117 3.60 28.88 -11.77
CA LEU A 117 4.17 28.41 -13.05
C LEU A 117 3.16 28.48 -14.22
N LYS A 118 1.86 28.26 -13.93
CA LYS A 118 0.79 28.31 -14.94
C LYS A 118 0.54 29.72 -15.48
N GLN A 119 0.75 30.76 -14.65
CA GLN A 119 0.60 32.16 -15.05
C GLN A 119 1.84 32.73 -15.77
N GLN A 120 3.01 32.14 -15.55
CA GLN A 120 4.28 32.58 -16.17
C GLN A 120 4.59 31.91 -17.50
N THR A 121 3.88 30.85 -17.88
CA THR A 121 4.07 30.21 -19.18
C THR A 121 2.97 30.70 -20.11
N PRO A 122 3.24 31.68 -21.01
CA PRO A 122 2.23 32.14 -21.95
C PRO A 122 1.77 30.95 -22.80
N ILE A 123 0.46 30.69 -22.80
CA ILE A 123 -0.13 29.70 -23.67
C ILE A 123 -0.09 30.31 -25.07
N ARG A 124 0.82 29.84 -25.92
CA ARG A 124 0.83 30.21 -27.33
C ARG A 124 -0.44 29.69 -27.98
N THR A 125 -1.42 30.57 -28.13
CA THR A 125 -2.55 30.37 -29.04
C THR A 125 -2.03 30.50 -30.48
N PHE A 126 -2.68 29.79 -31.41
CA PHE A 126 -2.21 29.50 -32.77
C PHE A 126 -1.76 30.69 -33.65
N GLU A 127 -1.87 31.93 -33.19
CA GLU A 127 -1.49 33.16 -33.92
C GLU A 127 0.02 33.47 -33.90
N GLU A 128 0.80 32.91 -32.97
CA GLU A 128 2.23 33.26 -32.81
C GLU A 128 3.20 32.32 -33.56
N TRP A 129 2.91 32.03 -34.83
CA TRP A 129 3.87 31.38 -35.73
C TRP A 129 4.25 32.34 -36.86
N ASN A 130 5.35 33.09 -36.66
CA ASN A 130 6.17 33.67 -37.73
C ASN A 130 7.50 32.93 -37.78
#